data_AF-A0AAP9AMN8-F1
#
_entry.id   AF-A0AAP9AMN8-F1
#
_cell.length_a   1.000
_cell.length_b   1.000
_cell.length_c   1.000
_cell.angle_alpha   90.00
_cell.angle_beta   90.00
_cell.angle_gamma   90.00
#
_symmetry.space_group_name_H-M   'P 1'
#
loop_
_entity.id
_entity.type
_entity.pdbx_description
1 polymer ?
#
loop_
_entity_poly.entity_id
_entity_poly.type
_entity_poly.pdbx_seq_one_letter_code
_entity_poly.pdbx_strand_id
1 'polypeptide(L)'
;MKRALIAGAALLLSTSALADECANASTQVELNTCTAQQYQAADKTLNQTYQAVMKRAAAPQRDLLKKAQQAWIALRDADCAFVGSGTSGGSVQPMIVNQCLADKTREREAYLASLMQCEEGDLSCPLPPAN
;
A
#
# COMPACT_ATOMS: atom_id res chain seq x y z
N MET A 1 -28.48 -43.14 -23.37
CA MET A 1 -28.98 -41.88 -23.94
C MET A 1 -29.29 -40.91 -22.81
N LYS A 2 -28.62 -39.74 -22.81
CA LYS A 2 -28.98 -38.45 -22.17
C LYS A 2 -29.08 -38.40 -20.63
N ARG A 3 -28.10 -37.78 -19.95
CA ARG A 3 -28.07 -36.38 -19.41
C ARG A 3 -28.87 -36.24 -18.10
N ALA A 4 -28.42 -35.64 -17.00
CA ALA A 4 -27.26 -34.82 -16.70
C ALA A 4 -27.09 -34.77 -15.17
N LEU A 5 -25.85 -34.89 -14.67
CA LEU A 5 -25.49 -34.44 -13.33
C LEU A 5 -24.99 -33.00 -13.47
N ILE A 6 -25.81 -32.02 -13.11
CA ILE A 6 -25.35 -30.64 -12.97
C ILE A 6 -24.94 -30.46 -11.52
N ALA A 7 -23.67 -30.76 -11.23
CA ALA A 7 -23.02 -30.27 -10.02
C ALA A 7 -22.85 -28.75 -10.21
N GLY A 8 -23.71 -27.98 -9.55
CA GLY A 8 -23.64 -26.52 -9.55
C GLY A 8 -22.32 -26.06 -8.93
N ALA A 9 -21.43 -25.56 -9.77
CA ALA A 9 -20.27 -24.79 -9.34
C ALA A 9 -20.76 -23.51 -8.67
N ALA A 10 -20.60 -23.42 -7.35
CA ALA A 10 -20.71 -22.16 -6.64
C ALA A 10 -19.52 -21.29 -7.08
N LEU A 11 -19.72 -20.46 -8.09
CA LEU A 11 -18.78 -19.40 -8.45
C LEU A 11 -18.64 -18.48 -7.24
N LEU A 12 -17.44 -18.47 -6.66
CA LEU A 12 -17.00 -17.45 -5.73
C LEU A 12 -17.16 -16.10 -6.42
N LEU A 13 -18.17 -15.34 -6.00
CA LEU A 13 -18.24 -13.91 -6.26
C LEU A 13 -17.10 -13.28 -5.45
N SER A 14 -15.91 -13.24 -6.04
CA SER A 14 -14.86 -12.32 -5.61
C SER A 14 -15.35 -10.92 -5.89
N THR A 15 -16.13 -10.36 -4.96
CA THR A 15 -16.39 -8.92 -4.95
C THR A 15 -15.07 -8.25 -4.61
N SER A 16 -14.24 -7.99 -5.63
CA SER A 16 -13.21 -6.96 -5.56
C SER A 16 -13.93 -5.61 -5.51
N ALA A 17 -14.58 -5.35 -4.37
CA ALA A 17 -15.19 -4.08 -4.03
C ALA A 17 -14.16 -3.23 -3.28
N LEU A 18 -13.03 -2.96 -3.93
CA LEU A 18 -12.43 -1.63 -3.78
C LEU A 18 -13.14 -0.79 -4.84
N ALA A 19 -14.38 -0.39 -4.55
CA ALA A 19 -15.01 0.66 -5.31
C ALA A 19 -14.03 1.84 -5.28
N ASP A 20 -13.63 2.31 -6.46
CA ASP A 20 -12.74 3.46 -6.59
C ASP A 20 -13.36 4.61 -5.77
N GLU A 21 -12.80 4.94 -4.61
CA GLU A 21 -13.42 5.92 -3.69
C GLU A 21 -13.53 7.31 -4.35
N CYS A 22 -12.84 7.50 -5.47
CA CYS A 22 -12.89 8.67 -6.32
C CYS A 22 -13.90 8.58 -7.47
N ALA A 23 -14.69 7.51 -7.58
CA ALA A 23 -15.65 7.28 -8.67
C ALA A 23 -16.75 8.36 -8.77
N ASN A 24 -17.02 9.09 -7.69
CA ASN A 24 -18.00 10.19 -7.68
C ASN A 24 -17.42 11.53 -8.14
N ALA A 25 -16.09 11.63 -8.32
CA ALA A 25 -15.47 12.85 -8.82
C ALA A 25 -15.78 13.03 -10.31
N SER A 26 -16.28 14.20 -10.67
CA SER A 26 -16.74 14.52 -12.03
C SER A 26 -15.78 15.46 -12.77
N THR A 27 -14.86 16.11 -12.05
CA THR A 27 -13.85 16.99 -12.63
C THR A 27 -12.43 16.51 -12.32
N GLN A 28 -11.45 16.91 -13.14
CA GLN A 28 -10.05 16.58 -12.88
C GLN A 28 -9.55 17.18 -11.55
N VAL A 29 -10.08 18.34 -11.14
CA VAL A 29 -9.75 18.95 -9.84
C VAL A 29 -10.24 18.06 -8.70
N GLU A 30 -11.49 17.59 -8.76
CA GLU A 30 -12.03 16.66 -7.76
C GLU A 30 -11.28 15.33 -7.74
N LEU A 31 -10.89 14.80 -8.90
CA LEU A 31 -10.06 13.60 -9.00
C LEU A 31 -8.67 13.81 -8.36
N ASN A 32 -8.03 14.95 -8.64
CA ASN A 32 -6.75 15.31 -8.01
C ASN A 32 -6.89 15.43 -6.48
N THR A 33 -7.97 16.03 -6.00
CA THR A 33 -8.24 16.16 -4.56
C THR A 33 -8.51 14.80 -3.92
N CYS A 34 -9.34 13.97 -4.53
CA CYS A 34 -9.70 12.67 -3.98
C CYS A 34 -8.48 11.73 -3.91
N THR A 35 -7.70 11.64 -4.99
CA THR A 35 -6.47 10.81 -4.98
C THR A 35 -5.43 11.32 -3.98
N ALA A 36 -5.35 12.64 -3.75
CA ALA A 36 -4.50 13.18 -2.68
C ALA A 36 -4.98 12.73 -1.28
N GLN A 37 -6.29 12.69 -1.04
CA GLN A 37 -6.86 12.19 0.22
C GLN A 37 -6.61 10.69 0.42
N GLN A 38 -6.72 9.89 -0.65
CA GLN A 38 -6.38 8.47 -0.61
C GLN A 38 -4.90 8.27 -0.24
N TYR A 39 -3.99 9.03 -0.85
CA TYR A 39 -2.58 8.99 -0.47
C TYR A 39 -2.37 9.37 1.00
N GLN A 40 -3.00 10.44 1.48
CA GLN A 40 -2.91 10.85 2.89
C GLN A 40 -3.43 9.76 3.85
N ALA A 41 -4.52 9.08 3.49
CA ALA A 41 -5.05 7.97 4.26
C ALA A 41 -4.06 6.79 4.30
N ALA A 42 -3.49 6.42 3.16
CA ALA A 42 -2.47 5.37 3.07
C ALA A 42 -1.22 5.74 3.90
N ASP A 43 -0.75 6.99 3.82
CA ASP A 43 0.42 7.46 4.55
C ASP A 43 0.19 7.47 6.07
N LYS A 44 -1.03 7.84 6.50
CA LYS A 44 -1.42 7.73 7.91
C LYS A 44 -1.35 6.28 8.41
N THR A 45 -1.89 5.34 7.65
CA THR A 45 -1.84 3.91 8.00
C THR A 45 -0.40 3.41 8.03
N LEU A 46 0.41 3.74 7.01
CA LEU A 46 1.84 3.41 6.99
C LEU A 46 2.57 3.92 8.24
N ASN A 47 2.33 5.18 8.63
CA ASN A 47 2.96 5.76 9.82
C ASN A 47 2.55 5.01 11.10
N GLN A 48 1.28 4.61 11.23
CA GLN A 48 0.82 3.81 12.36
C GLN A 48 1.53 2.45 12.41
N THR A 49 1.59 1.73 11.29
CA THR A 49 2.28 0.45 11.17
C THR A 49 3.78 0.59 11.46
N TYR A 50 4.44 1.62 10.90
CA TYR A 50 5.85 1.92 11.19
C TYR A 50 6.10 2.14 12.69
N GLN A 51 5.25 2.90 13.37
CA GLN A 51 5.38 3.11 14.82
C GLN A 51 5.17 1.81 15.61
N ALA A 52 4.28 0.93 15.17
CA ALA A 52 4.10 -0.39 15.79
C ALA A 52 5.34 -1.28 15.65
N VAL A 53 5.94 -1.32 14.45
CA VAL A 53 7.19 -2.05 14.19
C VAL A 53 8.34 -1.46 15.02
N MET A 54 8.47 -0.13 15.07
CA MET A 54 9.50 0.55 15.87
C MET A 54 9.42 0.22 17.37
N LYS A 55 8.21 0.07 17.91
CA LYS A 55 8.01 -0.32 19.32
C LYS A 55 8.52 -1.73 19.60
N ARG A 56 8.34 -2.67 18.65
CA ARG A 56 8.82 -4.06 18.78
C ARG A 56 10.30 -4.24 18.48
N ALA A 57 10.86 -3.41 17.60
CA ALA A 57 12.28 -3.46 17.26
C ALA A 57 13.16 -3.18 18.49
N ALA A 58 14.21 -3.98 18.65
CA ALA A 58 15.28 -3.72 19.62
C ALA A 58 16.08 -2.46 19.23
N ALA A 59 16.84 -1.88 20.18
CA ALA A 59 17.50 -0.59 19.95
C ALA A 59 18.37 -0.51 18.68
N PRO A 60 19.26 -1.48 18.37
CA PRO A 60 20.04 -1.45 17.13
C PRO A 60 19.19 -1.60 15.85
N GLN A 61 18.06 -2.33 15.95
CA GLN A 61 17.16 -2.57 14.82
C GLN A 61 16.37 -1.31 14.44
N ARG A 62 16.07 -0.44 15.42
CA ARG A 62 15.35 0.83 15.18
C ARG A 62 16.12 1.75 14.25
N ASP A 63 17.44 1.83 14.40
CA ASP A 63 18.29 2.66 13.52
C ASP A 63 18.33 2.10 12.09
N LEU A 64 18.41 0.77 11.95
CA LEU A 64 18.33 0.09 10.65
C LEU A 64 16.98 0.33 9.99
N LEU A 65 15.87 0.18 10.74
CA LEU A 65 14.52 0.41 10.24
C LEU A 65 14.31 1.87 9.80
N LYS A 66 14.77 2.83 10.61
CA LYS A 66 14.72 4.26 10.26
C LYS A 66 15.47 4.54 8.97
N LYS A 67 16.70 4.02 8.83
CA LYS A 67 17.50 4.17 7.61
C LYS A 67 16.82 3.56 6.39
N ALA A 68 16.27 2.35 6.54
CA ALA A 68 15.55 1.68 5.46
C ALA A 68 14.29 2.46 5.05
N GLN A 69 13.54 3.01 6.01
CA GLN A 69 12.35 3.82 5.74
C GLN A 69 12.70 5.12 5.02
N GLN A 70 13.76 5.81 5.41
CA GLN A 70 14.24 7.02 4.74
C GLN A 70 14.69 6.75 3.29
N ALA A 71 15.42 5.65 3.08
CA ALA A 71 15.83 5.24 1.74
C ALA A 71 14.62 4.87 0.86
N TRP A 72 13.62 4.21 1.43
CA TRP A 72 12.38 3.89 0.73
C TRP A 72 11.59 5.17 0.34
N ILE A 73 11.53 6.19 1.20
CA ILE A 73 10.88 7.48 0.85
C ILE A 73 11.54 8.09 -0.38
N ALA A 74 12.89 8.12 -0.42
CA ALA A 74 13.62 8.65 -1.57
C ALA A 74 13.34 7.84 -2.86
N LEU A 75 13.26 6.51 -2.76
CA LEU A 75 12.87 5.66 -3.88
C LEU A 75 11.44 5.94 -4.35
N ARG A 76 10.47 5.98 -3.43
CA ARG A 76 9.05 6.26 -3.72
C ARG A 76 8.91 7.57 -4.47
N ASP A 77 9.54 8.63 -3.96
CA ASP A 77 9.39 9.96 -4.53
C ASP A 77 10.05 10.04 -5.93
N ALA A 78 11.19 9.36 -6.13
CA ALA A 78 11.83 9.25 -7.44
C ALA A 78 10.97 8.45 -8.45
N ASP A 79 10.45 7.30 -8.03
CA ASP A 79 9.55 6.47 -8.85
C ASP A 79 8.31 7.26 -9.26
N CYS A 80 7.66 7.95 -8.34
CA CYS A 80 6.42 8.67 -8.63
C CYS A 80 6.65 9.95 -9.44
N ALA A 81 7.81 10.60 -9.30
CA ALA A 81 8.23 11.66 -10.22
C ALA A 81 8.42 11.11 -11.65
N PHE A 82 9.05 9.94 -11.79
CA PHE A 82 9.19 9.28 -13.09
C PHE A 82 7.84 8.88 -13.69
N VAL A 83 6.96 8.23 -12.92
CA VAL A 83 5.61 7.84 -13.37
C VAL A 83 4.80 9.05 -13.82
N GLY A 84 4.84 10.16 -13.07
CA GLY A 84 4.15 11.39 -13.44
C GLY A 84 4.73 12.10 -14.67
N SER A 85 5.99 11.83 -15.05
CA SER A 85 6.69 12.56 -16.11
C SER A 85 6.03 12.44 -17.48
N GLY A 86 5.35 11.32 -17.78
CA GLY A 86 4.62 11.14 -19.04
C GLY A 86 3.41 12.07 -19.22
N THR A 87 2.99 12.74 -18.15
CA THR A 87 1.86 13.68 -18.14
C THR A 87 2.28 15.09 -17.72
N SER A 88 3.58 15.39 -17.76
CA SER A 88 4.14 16.65 -17.24
C SER A 88 3.43 17.88 -17.79
N GLY A 89 2.98 18.77 -16.90
CA GLY A 89 2.25 19.99 -17.24
C GLY A 89 0.76 19.80 -17.56
N GLY A 90 0.28 18.55 -17.61
CA GLY A 90 -1.13 18.23 -17.78
C GLY A 90 -1.91 18.29 -16.47
N SER A 91 -3.21 18.60 -16.54
CA SER A 91 -4.11 18.64 -15.38
C SER A 91 -4.27 17.30 -14.66
N VAL A 92 -3.99 16.19 -15.37
CA VAL A 92 -4.05 14.82 -14.86
C VAL A 92 -2.81 14.40 -14.08
N GLN A 93 -1.68 15.11 -14.23
CA GLN A 93 -0.41 14.74 -13.61
C GLN A 93 -0.51 14.56 -12.08
N PRO A 94 -1.17 15.45 -11.31
CA PRO A 94 -1.27 15.28 -9.87
C PRO A 94 -2.01 13.99 -9.48
N MET A 95 -3.09 13.64 -10.19
CA MET A 95 -3.82 12.38 -9.97
C MET A 95 -2.91 11.16 -10.15
N ILE A 96 -2.13 11.13 -11.24
CA ILE A 96 -1.21 10.02 -11.53
C ILE A 96 -0.12 9.91 -10.45
N VAL A 97 0.46 11.04 -10.03
CA VAL A 97 1.47 11.07 -8.97
C VAL A 97 0.88 10.62 -7.63
N ASN A 98 -0.30 11.12 -7.25
CA ASN A 98 -0.98 10.74 -6.01
C ASN A 98 -1.29 9.24 -5.97
N GLN A 99 -1.75 8.68 -7.09
CA GLN A 99 -2.05 7.25 -7.16
C GLN A 99 -0.78 6.40 -6.97
N CYS A 100 0.32 6.77 -7.65
CA CYS A 100 1.61 6.12 -7.44
C CYS A 100 2.06 6.18 -5.97
N LEU A 101 1.93 7.36 -5.35
CA LEU A 101 2.30 7.56 -3.95
C LEU A 101 1.45 6.68 -3.03
N ALA A 102 0.14 6.59 -3.26
CA ALA A 102 -0.77 5.74 -2.50
C ALA A 102 -0.42 4.26 -2.65
N ASP A 103 -0.17 3.79 -3.86
CA ASP A 103 0.12 2.37 -4.16
C ASP A 103 1.41 1.93 -3.49
N LYS A 104 2.51 2.66 -3.72
CA LYS A 104 3.82 2.39 -3.09
C LYS A 104 3.74 2.45 -1.56
N THR A 105 2.92 3.36 -1.02
CA THR A 105 2.71 3.50 0.43
C THR A 105 1.96 2.29 1.00
N ARG A 106 0.94 1.77 0.31
CA ARG A 106 0.23 0.55 0.70
C ARG A 106 1.13 -0.69 0.61
N GLU A 107 1.96 -0.81 -0.42
CA GLU A 107 2.95 -1.88 -0.53
C GLU A 107 3.94 -1.87 0.64
N ARG A 108 4.43 -0.68 1.00
CA ARG A 108 5.36 -0.53 2.13
C ARG A 108 4.70 -0.85 3.46
N GLU A 109 3.45 -0.41 3.63
CA GLU A 109 2.66 -0.70 4.81
C GLU A 109 2.49 -2.22 4.96
N ALA A 110 2.07 -2.91 3.90
CA ALA A 110 1.90 -4.36 3.90
C ALA A 110 3.22 -5.10 4.22
N TYR A 111 4.35 -4.64 3.67
CA TYR A 111 5.66 -5.17 4.02
C TYR A 111 5.98 -4.98 5.51
N LEU A 112 5.74 -3.79 6.07
CA LEU A 112 5.99 -3.55 7.50
C LEU A 112 5.04 -4.37 8.39
N ALA A 113 3.78 -4.53 7.97
CA ALA A 113 2.80 -5.35 8.65
C ALA A 113 3.17 -6.85 8.64
N SER A 114 3.77 -7.35 7.55
CA SER A 114 4.22 -8.75 7.51
C SER A 114 5.33 -9.04 8.52
N LEU A 115 6.18 -8.04 8.83
CA LEU A 115 7.19 -8.17 9.90
C LEU A 115 6.58 -8.28 11.30
N MET A 116 5.28 -8.00 11.45
CA MET A 116 4.59 -8.12 12.73
C MET A 116 4.10 -9.55 13.01
N GLN A 117 4.19 -10.46 12.06
CA GLN A 117 3.68 -11.84 12.19
C GLN A 117 4.82 -12.86 12.39
N CYS A 118 5.90 -12.47 13.07
CA CYS A 118 7.03 -13.38 13.33
C CYS A 118 6.61 -14.55 14.25
N GLU A 119 6.85 -15.77 13.78
CA GLU A 119 6.73 -17.00 14.56
C GLU A 119 8.06 -17.33 15.27
N GLU A 120 7.99 -18.10 16.37
CA GLU A 120 9.19 -18.59 17.04
C GLU A 120 9.99 -19.50 16.10
N GLY A 121 11.28 -19.20 15.92
CA GLY A 121 12.18 -19.96 15.04
C GLY A 121 12.24 -19.45 13.59
N ASP A 122 11.46 -18.44 13.21
CA ASP A 122 11.61 -17.78 11.91
C ASP A 122 12.88 -16.89 11.88
N LEU A 123 13.97 -17.45 11.36
CA LEU A 123 15.25 -16.75 11.22
C LEU A 123 15.22 -15.63 10.17
N SER A 124 14.18 -15.55 9.35
CA SER A 124 13.99 -14.48 8.37
C SER A 124 13.30 -13.25 8.95
N CYS A 125 12.63 -13.38 10.09
CA CYS A 125 11.92 -12.27 10.71
C CYS A 125 12.84 -11.43 11.60
N PRO A 126 12.94 -10.10 11.37
CA PRO A 126 13.85 -9.26 12.14
C PRO A 126 13.32 -8.90 13.52
N LEU A 127 12.01 -9.07 13.80
CA LEU A 127 11.42 -8.70 15.09
C LEU A 127 11.36 -9.91 16.04
N PRO A 128 11.35 -9.69 17.37
CA PRO A 128 11.04 -10.74 18.32
C PRO A 128 9.66 -11.36 18.04
N PRO A 129 9.41 -12.63 18.42
CA PRO A 129 8.11 -13.30 18.27
C PRO A 129 6.97 -12.44 18.81
N ALA A 130 5.80 -12.53 18.16
CA ALA A 130 4.60 -11.90 18.73
C ALA A 130 4.24 -12.59 20.05
N ASN A 131 4.00 -11.82 21.11
CA ASN A 131 3.49 -12.34 22.39
C ASN A 131 2.04 -12.81 22.25
#